data_AF-A0AAY4A763-F1
#
_entry.id   AF-A0AAY4A763-F1
#
_cell.length_a   1.000
_cell.length_b   1.000
_cell.length_c   1.000
_cell.angle_alpha   90.00
_cell.angle_beta   90.00
_cell.angle_gamma   90.00
#
_symmetry.space_group_name_H-M   'P 1'
#
loop_
_entity.id
_entity.type
_entity.pdbx_description
1 polymer ?
#
loop_
_entity_poly.entity_id
_entity_poly.type
_entity_poly.pdbx_seq_one_letter_code
_entity_poly.pdbx_strand_id
1 'polypeptide(L)'
;MERFRPPCLKPTFVRASYHLDAFVPMMKTVAVALLLCVAGGTGAWTAAESSPNRANVSVLRAAAQDQISASVPKPRRKRFITQSDMIAILDYHNQVRASVFPPAANMEYMMWDEGLARSAEAWAATCLWDHGPQYLLRFLGQNLSVRTGNYRSILQLVKPWYDEVRDYVFPYPRDCNPKCPLRCYGPMCTHYTQMVWATSNRVGCAVQTCYNMVVWGAVWRQATYLVCNYSPKGNWIGDAPYRVGVPCSACPPNYGGSCSNNMCYPGVSTNHIYWFK
;
A
#
# COMPACT_ATOMS: atom_id res chain seq x y z
N MET A 1 30.48 -8.44 47.08
CA MET A 1 29.86 -7.64 45.99
C MET A 1 28.62 -8.37 45.52
N GLU A 2 27.51 -8.16 46.23
CA GLU A 2 26.20 -8.70 45.90
C GLU A 2 25.59 -7.87 44.76
N ARG A 3 25.22 -8.52 43.65
CA ARG A 3 24.48 -7.87 42.55
C ARG A 3 22.99 -8.02 42.80
N PHE A 4 22.35 -6.94 43.22
CA PHE A 4 20.91 -6.76 43.21
C PHE A 4 20.37 -6.99 41.78
N ARG A 5 19.49 -7.99 41.61
CA ARG A 5 18.60 -8.12 40.46
C ARG A 5 17.24 -7.52 40.83
N PRO A 6 16.68 -6.56 40.07
CA PRO A 6 15.31 -6.11 40.28
C PRO A 6 14.29 -7.16 39.78
N PRO A 7 13.13 -7.31 40.46
CA PRO A 7 12.13 -8.32 40.10
C PRO A 7 11.29 -7.92 38.88
N CYS A 8 11.02 -8.90 38.01
CA CYS A 8 10.11 -8.79 36.87
C CYS A 8 8.66 -8.63 37.34
N LEU A 9 8.01 -7.52 36.95
CA LEU A 9 6.56 -7.33 37.09
C LEU A 9 5.81 -8.18 36.06
N LYS A 10 4.90 -9.03 36.53
CA LYS A 10 3.95 -9.79 35.71
C LYS A 10 2.80 -8.88 35.27
N PRO A 11 2.34 -8.92 34.01
CA PRO A 11 1.10 -8.26 33.62
C PRO A 11 -0.12 -9.08 34.04
N THR A 12 -1.01 -8.45 34.81
CA THR A 12 -2.34 -8.94 35.18
C THR A 12 -3.27 -8.90 33.97
N PHE A 13 -3.84 -10.04 33.60
CA PHE A 13 -4.89 -10.17 32.59
C PHE A 13 -6.24 -9.66 33.14
N VAL A 14 -6.79 -8.61 32.53
CA VAL A 14 -8.21 -8.24 32.70
C VAL A 14 -8.97 -8.77 31.49
N ARG A 15 -9.92 -9.67 31.75
CA ARG A 15 -10.79 -10.33 30.78
C ARG A 15 -11.92 -9.35 30.42
N ALA A 16 -11.98 -8.89 29.17
CA ALA A 16 -13.14 -8.15 28.66
C ALA A 16 -13.96 -9.08 27.76
N SER A 17 -15.17 -9.42 28.21
CA SER A 17 -16.18 -10.15 27.43
C SER A 17 -16.90 -9.17 26.49
N TYR A 18 -16.95 -9.47 25.20
CA TYR A 18 -17.76 -8.71 24.24
C TYR A 18 -18.97 -9.54 23.80
N HIS A 19 -20.16 -8.98 24.02
CA HIS A 19 -21.43 -9.46 23.49
C HIS A 19 -21.56 -9.06 22.00
N LEU A 20 -22.03 -10.00 21.18
CA LEU A 20 -22.38 -9.83 19.77
C LEU A 20 -23.83 -9.36 19.66
N ASP A 21 -24.07 -8.25 18.94
CA ASP A 21 -25.37 -7.97 18.34
C ASP A 21 -25.20 -7.51 16.89
N ALA A 22 -25.97 -8.13 16.01
CA ALA A 22 -25.92 -8.02 14.56
C ALA A 22 -26.83 -6.88 14.07
N PHE A 23 -26.36 -6.11 13.08
CA PHE A 23 -27.20 -5.21 12.29
C PHE A 23 -26.89 -5.35 10.79
N VAL A 24 -27.94 -5.65 10.03
CA VAL A 24 -27.97 -5.80 8.56
C VAL A 24 -28.38 -4.46 7.94
N PRO A 25 -27.81 -4.01 6.80
CA PRO A 25 -28.37 -2.90 6.03
C PRO A 25 -29.16 -3.36 4.80
N MET A 26 -30.32 -2.74 4.64
CA MET A 26 -31.35 -2.93 3.62
C MET A 26 -31.04 -2.09 2.36
N MET A 27 -31.07 -2.73 1.18
CA MET A 27 -30.91 -2.11 -0.14
C MET A 27 -32.14 -1.27 -0.52
N LYS A 28 -31.95 -0.07 -1.08
CA LYS A 28 -33.00 0.72 -1.74
C LYS A 28 -32.66 0.92 -3.22
N THR A 29 -33.47 0.34 -4.09
CA THR A 29 -33.55 0.57 -5.54
C THR A 29 -34.41 1.80 -5.85
N VAL A 30 -33.97 2.65 -6.79
CA VAL A 30 -34.76 3.77 -7.31
C VAL A 30 -35.10 3.48 -8.78
N ALA A 31 -36.39 3.45 -9.10
CA ALA A 31 -36.93 3.35 -10.45
C ALA A 31 -37.31 4.76 -10.95
N VAL A 32 -37.03 5.04 -12.22
CA VAL A 32 -37.38 6.30 -12.91
C VAL A 32 -38.55 6.02 -13.85
N ALA A 33 -39.62 6.81 -13.72
CA ALA A 33 -40.80 6.77 -14.59
C ALA A 33 -40.78 7.92 -15.61
N LEU A 34 -41.05 7.58 -16.88
CA LEU A 34 -41.31 8.50 -17.98
C LEU A 34 -42.76 9.03 -17.90
N LEU A 35 -42.95 10.32 -18.21
CA LEU A 35 -44.27 10.88 -18.55
C LEU A 35 -44.18 11.75 -19.81
N LEU A 36 -44.98 11.37 -20.80
CA LEU A 36 -45.31 12.10 -22.03
C LEU A 36 -46.54 12.96 -21.80
N CYS A 37 -46.53 14.21 -22.26
CA CYS A 37 -47.75 14.98 -22.54
C CYS A 37 -47.59 15.74 -23.87
N VAL A 38 -48.66 15.70 -24.67
CA VAL A 38 -48.80 16.32 -26.00
C VAL A 38 -50.03 17.25 -25.99
N ALA A 39 -49.98 18.27 -26.86
CA ALA A 39 -51.03 19.21 -27.32
C ALA A 39 -51.43 20.33 -26.34
N GLY A 40 -51.67 21.57 -26.75
CA GLY A 40 -51.71 22.23 -28.07
C GLY A 40 -52.10 23.71 -27.84
N GLY A 41 -51.88 24.59 -28.82
CA GLY A 41 -52.31 25.99 -28.72
C GLY A 41 -51.87 26.84 -29.91
N THR A 42 -52.84 27.18 -30.76
CA THR A 42 -52.73 28.02 -31.97
C THR A 42 -52.77 29.51 -31.65
N GLY A 43 -51.95 30.31 -32.35
CA GLY A 43 -52.06 31.77 -32.35
C GLY A 43 -51.08 32.40 -33.33
N ALA A 44 -51.58 32.75 -34.53
CA ALA A 44 -50.82 33.36 -35.61
C ALA A 44 -50.70 34.88 -35.41
N TRP A 45 -49.48 35.40 -35.49
CA TRP A 45 -49.21 36.82 -35.77
C TRP A 45 -48.14 36.87 -36.88
N THR A 46 -48.51 37.49 -38.00
CA THR A 46 -47.70 37.70 -39.19
C THR A 46 -46.79 38.91 -38.98
N ALA A 47 -45.48 38.74 -39.18
CA ALA A 47 -44.56 39.84 -39.43
C ALA A 47 -43.56 39.42 -40.51
N ALA A 48 -43.37 40.33 -41.46
CA ALA A 48 -42.85 40.09 -42.80
C ALA A 48 -41.34 39.82 -42.89
N GLU A 49 -40.98 39.14 -43.97
CA GLU A 49 -39.67 38.74 -44.47
C GLU A 49 -38.61 39.86 -44.50
N SER A 50 -37.41 39.57 -44.02
CA SER A 50 -36.16 39.86 -44.75
C SER A 50 -35.04 38.94 -44.27
N SER A 51 -34.61 38.05 -45.17
CA SER A 51 -33.48 37.11 -45.02
C SER A 51 -32.15 37.88 -45.05
N PRO A 52 -31.08 37.41 -44.38
CA PRO A 52 -30.21 36.48 -45.09
C PRO A 52 -29.66 35.31 -44.25
N ASN A 53 -29.55 34.17 -44.94
CA ASN A 53 -28.54 33.11 -44.80
C ASN A 53 -28.32 32.48 -43.41
N ARG A 54 -29.12 31.43 -43.20
CA ARG A 54 -28.92 30.33 -42.27
C ARG A 54 -27.75 29.44 -42.72
N ALA A 55 -26.52 29.90 -42.49
CA ALA A 55 -25.34 29.04 -42.48
C ALA A 55 -24.29 29.66 -41.53
N ASN A 56 -23.72 28.85 -40.64
CA ASN A 56 -22.54 29.11 -39.78
C ASN A 56 -22.74 29.38 -38.28
N VAL A 57 -23.93 29.24 -37.70
CA VAL A 57 -24.07 29.26 -36.21
C VAL A 57 -23.65 27.93 -35.56
N SER A 58 -23.54 26.84 -36.34
CA SER A 58 -23.07 25.52 -35.86
C SER A 58 -21.55 25.36 -35.87
N VAL A 59 -20.79 26.24 -36.54
CA VAL A 59 -19.32 26.14 -36.62
C VAL A 59 -18.63 26.95 -35.51
N LEU A 60 -19.27 28.02 -35.02
CA LEU A 60 -18.71 28.88 -33.96
C LEU A 60 -18.85 28.30 -32.54
N ARG A 61 -19.68 27.27 -32.33
CA ARG A 61 -19.79 26.58 -31.02
C ARG A 61 -18.78 25.43 -30.85
N ALA A 62 -18.27 24.85 -31.94
CA ALA A 62 -17.29 23.76 -31.88
C ALA A 62 -15.85 24.25 -31.63
N ALA A 63 -15.55 25.52 -31.95
CA ALA A 63 -14.21 26.09 -31.75
C ALA A 63 -13.98 26.73 -30.35
N ALA A 64 -15.04 26.87 -29.55
CA ALA A 64 -14.95 27.53 -28.23
C ALA A 64 -14.82 26.55 -27.05
N GLN A 65 -14.95 25.24 -27.28
CA GLN A 65 -14.87 24.21 -26.23
C GLN A 65 -13.51 23.50 -26.16
N ASP A 66 -12.64 23.69 -27.15
CA ASP A 66 -11.34 23.00 -27.24
C ASP A 66 -10.14 23.85 -26.77
N GLN A 67 -10.38 25.05 -26.22
CA GLN A 67 -9.33 25.99 -25.78
C GLN A 67 -9.33 26.28 -24.27
N ILE A 68 -10.23 25.65 -23.48
CA ILE A 68 -10.35 25.93 -22.03
C ILE A 68 -9.76 24.80 -21.16
N SER A 69 -9.30 23.67 -21.71
CA SER A 69 -8.72 22.57 -20.92
C SER A 69 -7.19 22.54 -20.82
N ALA A 70 -6.47 23.43 -21.53
CA ALA A 70 -5.02 23.33 -21.70
C ALA A 70 -4.16 24.23 -20.79
N SER A 71 -4.73 24.92 -19.80
CA SER A 71 -3.97 25.92 -19.02
C SER A 71 -4.26 26.00 -17.53
N VAL A 72 -5.02 25.07 -16.95
CA VAL A 72 -5.10 24.96 -15.48
C VAL A 72 -3.93 24.11 -15.02
N PRO A 73 -2.92 24.66 -14.32
CA PRO A 73 -1.91 23.84 -13.67
C PRO A 73 -2.65 22.97 -12.66
N LYS A 74 -2.73 21.66 -12.91
CA LYS A 74 -3.15 20.73 -11.84
C LYS A 74 -2.20 20.99 -10.68
N PRO A 75 -2.69 21.35 -9.48
CA PRO A 75 -1.80 21.55 -8.35
C PRO A 75 -1.00 20.26 -8.20
N ARG A 76 0.34 20.33 -8.32
CA ARG A 76 1.20 19.18 -8.07
C ARG A 76 0.93 18.77 -6.63
N ARG A 77 0.12 17.72 -6.43
CA ARG A 77 -0.15 17.17 -5.11
C ARG A 77 1.21 16.84 -4.50
N LYS A 78 1.56 17.53 -3.43
CA LYS A 78 2.82 17.32 -2.73
C LYS A 78 2.82 15.88 -2.26
N ARG A 79 3.72 15.05 -2.80
CA ARG A 79 3.88 13.66 -2.36
C ARG A 79 4.26 13.66 -0.88
N PHE A 80 3.64 12.80 -0.09
CA PHE A 80 3.90 12.68 1.34
C PHE A 80 5.21 11.91 1.63
N ILE A 81 5.88 11.41 0.60
CA ILE A 81 7.22 10.84 0.68
C ILE A 81 8.11 11.46 -0.40
N THR A 82 9.38 11.71 -0.07
CA THR A 82 10.33 12.30 -1.01
C THR A 82 10.88 11.23 -1.97
N GLN A 83 11.37 11.65 -3.13
CA GLN A 83 11.98 10.75 -4.11
C GLN A 83 13.18 9.97 -3.54
N SER A 84 14.02 10.66 -2.75
CA SER A 84 15.15 10.04 -2.06
C SER A 84 14.70 9.00 -1.04
N ASP A 85 13.62 9.25 -0.31
CA ASP A 85 13.10 8.30 0.66
C ASP A 85 12.49 7.07 -0.03
N MET A 86 11.77 7.26 -1.14
CA MET A 86 11.24 6.14 -1.95
C MET A 86 12.37 5.20 -2.40
N ILE A 87 13.44 5.77 -2.96
CA ILE A 87 14.62 5.02 -3.39
C ILE A 87 15.27 4.31 -2.21
N ALA A 88 15.50 5.03 -1.10
CA ALA A 88 16.11 4.44 0.09
C ALA A 88 15.30 3.26 0.66
N ILE A 89 13.97 3.39 0.73
CA ILE A 89 13.10 2.29 1.17
C ILE A 89 13.22 1.10 0.21
N LEU A 90 13.09 1.33 -1.10
CA LEU A 90 13.10 0.25 -2.09
C LEU A 90 14.44 -0.48 -2.11
N ASP A 91 15.55 0.27 -2.12
CA ASP A 91 16.90 -0.28 -2.12
C ASP A 91 17.16 -1.08 -0.85
N TYR A 92 16.72 -0.59 0.31
CA TYR A 92 16.88 -1.31 1.57
C TYR A 92 16.06 -2.62 1.59
N HIS A 93 14.84 -2.62 1.04
CA HIS A 93 14.07 -3.86 0.88
C HIS A 93 14.80 -4.87 0.01
N ASN A 94 15.26 -4.45 -1.17
CA ASN A 94 15.98 -5.34 -2.09
C ASN A 94 17.34 -5.80 -1.51
N GLN A 95 18.03 -4.97 -0.73
CA GLN A 95 19.24 -5.36 0.01
C GLN A 95 18.95 -6.47 1.03
N VAL A 96 17.88 -6.31 1.83
CA VAL A 96 17.46 -7.33 2.81
C VAL A 96 17.06 -8.63 2.10
N ARG A 97 16.28 -8.55 1.02
CA ARG A 97 15.83 -9.70 0.22
C ARG A 97 16.99 -10.48 -0.42
N ALA A 98 18.02 -9.78 -0.89
CA ALA A 98 19.22 -10.37 -1.49
C ALA A 98 20.12 -11.13 -0.49
N SER A 99 19.98 -10.83 0.81
CA SER A 99 20.89 -11.27 1.88
C SER A 99 20.24 -12.18 2.92
N VAL A 100 19.05 -12.71 2.63
CA VAL A 100 18.34 -13.61 3.55
C VAL A 100 19.11 -14.90 3.83
N PHE A 101 18.96 -15.39 5.06
CA PHE A 101 19.39 -16.73 5.45
C PHE A 101 18.22 -17.47 6.12
N PRO A 102 17.94 -18.73 5.73
CA PRO A 102 18.57 -19.50 4.63
C PRO A 102 18.38 -18.87 3.24
N PRO A 103 19.21 -19.20 2.23
CA PRO A 103 19.08 -18.62 0.89
C PRO A 103 17.73 -18.96 0.23
N ALA A 104 17.19 -17.99 -0.51
CA ALA A 104 15.88 -18.09 -1.15
C ALA A 104 15.99 -18.46 -2.64
N ALA A 105 15.33 -19.54 -3.05
CA ALA A 105 15.33 -20.01 -4.43
C ALA A 105 14.43 -19.18 -5.37
N ASN A 106 13.42 -18.51 -4.83
CA ASN A 106 12.33 -17.88 -5.60
C ASN A 106 12.08 -16.40 -5.23
N MET A 107 13.07 -15.71 -4.65
CA MET A 107 12.90 -14.32 -4.20
C MET A 107 12.71 -13.38 -5.40
N GLU A 108 11.55 -12.76 -5.55
CA GLU A 108 11.31 -11.82 -6.65
C GLU A 108 11.91 -10.43 -6.38
N TYR A 109 12.45 -9.77 -7.40
CA TYR A 109 12.91 -8.39 -7.28
C TYR A 109 11.72 -7.46 -7.01
N MET A 110 11.82 -6.63 -5.96
CA MET A 110 10.76 -5.71 -5.57
C MET A 110 10.88 -4.39 -6.34
N MET A 111 9.76 -3.88 -6.84
CA MET A 111 9.67 -2.57 -7.50
C MET A 111 8.73 -1.64 -6.73
N TRP A 112 8.92 -0.33 -6.91
CA TRP A 112 7.98 0.65 -6.40
C TRP A 112 6.65 0.63 -7.17
N ASP A 113 5.55 0.80 -6.45
CA ASP A 113 4.20 0.92 -7.02
C ASP A 113 3.52 2.20 -6.52
N GLU A 114 3.25 3.11 -7.45
CA GLU A 114 2.61 4.40 -7.15
C GLU A 114 1.14 4.25 -6.70
N GLY A 115 0.46 3.17 -7.10
CA GLY A 115 -0.89 2.86 -6.63
C GLY A 115 -0.90 2.46 -5.15
N LEU A 116 0.04 1.59 -4.76
CA LEU A 116 0.25 1.20 -3.36
C LEU A 116 0.65 2.40 -2.50
N ALA A 117 1.53 3.27 -3.01
CA ALA A 117 1.96 4.49 -2.32
C ALA A 117 0.80 5.46 -2.09
N ARG A 118 -0.08 5.67 -3.09
CA ARG A 118 -1.30 6.48 -2.91
C ARG A 118 -2.26 5.89 -1.88
N SER A 119 -2.39 4.57 -1.85
CA SER A 119 -3.22 3.90 -0.84
C SER A 119 -2.61 4.02 0.57
N ALA A 120 -1.28 3.90 0.69
CA ALA A 120 -0.56 4.10 1.94
C ALA A 120 -0.69 5.54 2.44
N GLU A 121 -0.62 6.52 1.54
CA GLU A 121 -0.83 7.95 1.85
C GLU A 121 -2.23 8.21 2.41
N ALA A 122 -3.26 7.65 1.78
CA ALA A 122 -4.63 7.78 2.26
C ALA A 122 -4.80 7.18 3.67
N TRP A 123 -4.14 6.06 3.97
CA TRP A 123 -4.19 5.46 5.30
C TRP A 123 -3.36 6.24 6.33
N ALA A 124 -2.14 6.64 5.98
CA ALA A 124 -1.26 7.40 6.86
C ALA A 124 -1.89 8.72 7.31
N ALA A 125 -2.65 9.38 6.42
CA ALA A 125 -3.39 10.62 6.71
C ALA A 125 -4.47 10.47 7.79
N THR A 126 -4.92 9.25 8.08
CA THR A 126 -5.90 9.00 9.17
C THR A 126 -5.28 9.16 10.55
N CYS A 127 -3.95 9.06 10.67
CA CYS A 127 -3.24 9.09 11.94
C CYS A 127 -3.76 8.07 12.97
N LEU A 128 -4.20 6.89 12.49
CA LEU A 128 -4.63 5.77 13.31
C LEU A 128 -3.53 4.71 13.37
N TRP A 129 -3.14 4.32 14.59
CA TRP A 129 -2.16 3.24 14.82
C TRP A 129 -2.85 1.88 14.72
N ASP A 130 -3.29 1.55 13.51
CA ASP A 130 -3.92 0.28 13.19
C ASP A 130 -3.73 -0.05 11.70
N HIS A 131 -3.92 -1.31 11.33
CA HIS A 131 -3.90 -1.72 9.93
C HIS A 131 -5.16 -1.30 9.19
N GLY A 132 -5.02 -0.91 7.93
CA GLY A 132 -6.18 -0.65 7.09
C GLY A 132 -5.91 0.00 5.73
N PRO A 133 -6.98 0.34 4.99
CA PRO A 133 -8.37 0.06 5.33
C PRO A 133 -8.72 -1.44 5.14
N GLN A 134 -9.62 -1.95 5.99
CA GLN A 134 -9.92 -3.39 6.10
C GLN A 134 -10.24 -4.08 4.77
N TYR A 135 -10.95 -3.41 3.86
CA TYR A 135 -11.36 -3.98 2.57
C TYR A 135 -10.18 -4.26 1.61
N LEU A 136 -9.03 -3.60 1.82
CA LEU A 136 -7.79 -3.80 1.04
C LEU A 136 -6.86 -4.83 1.68
N LEU A 137 -6.91 -5.02 3.01
CA LEU A 137 -6.01 -5.92 3.73
C LEU A 137 -6.18 -7.40 3.35
N ARG A 138 -7.28 -7.75 2.66
CA ARG A 138 -7.47 -9.09 2.08
C ARG A 138 -6.56 -9.38 0.88
N PHE A 139 -6.03 -8.33 0.24
CA PHE A 139 -5.22 -8.40 -0.98
C PHE A 139 -3.83 -7.83 -0.82
N LEU A 140 -3.65 -6.92 0.13
CA LEU A 140 -2.38 -6.23 0.37
C LEU A 140 -1.74 -6.70 1.67
N GLY A 141 -0.41 -6.76 1.66
CA GLY A 141 0.40 -6.71 2.88
C GLY A 141 0.53 -5.27 3.36
N GLN A 142 0.75 -5.07 4.66
CA GLN A 142 0.99 -3.74 5.20
C GLN A 142 1.94 -3.80 6.39
N ASN A 143 3.01 -3.01 6.34
CA ASN A 143 3.88 -2.76 7.49
C ASN A 143 3.70 -1.31 7.96
N LEU A 144 3.70 -1.15 9.28
CA LEU A 144 3.51 0.13 9.96
C LEU A 144 4.72 0.44 10.84
N SER A 145 5.10 1.69 10.91
CA SER A 145 6.16 2.14 11.80
C SER A 145 5.84 3.53 12.33
N VAL A 146 6.09 3.76 13.61
CA VAL A 146 5.83 5.04 14.26
C VAL A 146 6.98 5.40 15.19
N ARG A 147 7.33 6.68 15.20
CA ARG A 147 8.32 7.24 16.15
C ARG A 147 7.98 8.67 16.52
N THR A 148 8.42 9.12 17.68
CA THR A 148 8.41 10.53 18.07
C THR A 148 9.73 11.21 17.74
N GLY A 149 9.69 12.54 17.66
CA GLY A 149 10.86 13.39 17.42
C GLY A 149 11.35 13.36 15.97
N ASN A 150 12.37 14.17 15.69
CA ASN A 150 12.92 14.30 14.34
C ASN A 150 13.63 13.01 13.92
N TYR A 151 13.47 12.59 12.65
CA TYR A 151 14.28 11.53 12.04
C TYR A 151 15.30 12.16 11.10
N ARG A 152 16.46 11.51 10.96
CA ARG A 152 17.51 11.94 10.02
C ARG A 152 17.44 11.21 8.68
N SER A 153 16.83 10.03 8.68
CA SER A 153 16.70 9.17 7.51
C SER A 153 15.44 8.32 7.65
N ILE A 154 14.70 8.15 6.55
CA ILE A 154 13.50 7.29 6.52
C ILE A 154 13.81 5.85 6.94
N LEU A 155 15.06 5.39 6.77
CA LEU A 155 15.49 4.05 7.18
C LEU A 155 15.41 3.83 8.69
N GLN A 156 15.36 4.89 9.52
CA GLN A 156 15.09 4.75 10.95
C GLN A 156 13.69 4.19 11.25
N LEU A 157 12.75 4.28 10.31
CA LEU A 157 11.41 3.70 10.43
C LEU A 157 11.34 2.28 9.83
N VAL A 158 12.28 1.91 8.95
CA VAL A 158 12.23 0.64 8.20
C VAL A 158 13.17 -0.42 8.79
N LYS A 159 14.37 -0.04 9.25
CA LYS A 159 15.35 -0.95 9.86
C LYS A 159 14.78 -1.76 11.04
N PRO A 160 13.93 -1.20 11.93
CA PRO A 160 13.31 -1.99 12.99
C PRO A 160 12.49 -3.18 12.49
N TRP A 161 11.89 -3.11 11.30
CA TRP A 161 11.21 -4.26 10.68
C TRP A 161 12.18 -5.38 10.33
N TYR A 162 13.38 -5.05 9.83
CA TYR A 162 14.41 -6.04 9.55
C TYR A 162 15.00 -6.63 10.85
N ASP A 163 15.19 -5.82 11.88
CA ASP A 163 15.79 -6.25 13.15
C ASP A 163 15.00 -7.38 13.84
N GLU A 164 13.72 -7.56 13.52
CA GLU A 164 12.90 -8.69 13.98
C GLU A 164 13.47 -10.06 13.54
N VAL A 165 14.35 -10.10 12.53
CA VAL A 165 15.07 -11.32 12.11
C VAL A 165 15.81 -11.98 13.27
N ARG A 166 16.23 -11.20 14.28
CA ARG A 166 16.93 -11.69 15.48
C ARG A 166 16.07 -12.63 16.32
N ASP A 167 14.76 -12.45 16.25
CA ASP A 167 13.76 -13.18 17.03
C ASP A 167 12.99 -14.21 16.19
N TYR A 168 13.22 -14.21 14.87
CA TYR A 168 12.53 -15.06 13.91
C TYR A 168 13.34 -16.32 13.59
N VAL A 169 12.66 -17.48 13.58
CA VAL A 169 13.23 -18.74 13.11
C VAL A 169 12.52 -19.19 11.85
N PHE A 170 13.28 -19.35 10.77
CA PHE A 170 12.76 -19.76 9.48
C PHE A 170 12.19 -21.21 9.52
N PRO A 171 10.95 -21.45 9.04
CA PRO A 171 10.37 -22.79 8.98
C PRO A 171 10.90 -23.54 7.75
N TYR A 172 11.66 -24.62 7.96
CA TYR A 172 12.13 -25.46 6.87
C TYR A 172 10.98 -26.34 6.33
N PRO A 173 11.06 -26.84 5.08
CA PRO A 173 10.02 -27.68 4.50
C PRO A 173 9.60 -28.88 5.36
N ARG A 174 10.55 -29.47 6.10
CA ARG A 174 10.30 -30.58 7.04
C ARG A 174 9.40 -30.21 8.22
N ASP A 175 9.39 -28.93 8.60
CA ASP A 175 8.57 -28.39 9.70
C ASP A 175 7.16 -28.00 9.21
N CYS A 176 6.92 -27.99 7.90
CA CYS A 176 5.66 -27.57 7.28
C CYS A 176 4.77 -28.79 6.97
N ASN A 177 3.86 -29.15 7.88
CA ASN A 177 2.89 -30.22 7.65
C ASN A 177 1.59 -30.02 8.44
N PRO A 178 0.43 -29.75 7.80
CA PRO A 178 0.24 -29.29 6.41
C PRO A 178 0.59 -27.80 6.24
N LYS A 179 0.90 -27.11 7.34
CA LYS A 179 1.17 -25.67 7.43
C LYS A 179 2.55 -25.44 8.06
N CYS A 180 3.24 -24.41 7.61
CA CYS A 180 4.47 -23.93 8.22
C CYS A 180 4.17 -23.18 9.54
N PRO A 181 4.90 -23.46 10.63
CA PRO A 181 4.75 -22.72 11.88
C PRO A 181 5.44 -21.35 11.79
N LEU A 182 4.80 -20.31 12.32
CA LEU A 182 5.47 -19.04 12.61
C LEU A 182 6.21 -19.17 13.95
N ARG A 183 7.54 -19.23 13.92
CA ARG A 183 8.39 -19.28 15.13
C ARG A 183 8.98 -17.89 15.37
N CYS A 184 8.42 -17.17 16.34
CA CYS A 184 8.83 -15.84 16.74
C CYS A 184 9.01 -15.79 18.26
N TYR A 185 10.17 -15.37 18.74
CA TYR A 185 10.51 -15.28 20.17
C TYR A 185 10.47 -13.85 20.72
N GLY A 186 10.28 -12.88 19.84
CA GLY A 186 10.15 -11.46 20.14
C GLY A 186 8.69 -11.01 20.13
N PRO A 187 8.44 -9.71 20.37
CA PRO A 187 7.08 -9.16 20.37
C PRO A 187 6.44 -9.16 18.97
N MET A 188 7.25 -9.15 17.91
CA MET A 188 6.79 -9.10 16.53
C MET A 188 7.86 -9.67 15.59
N CYS A 189 7.45 -10.44 14.59
CA CYS A 189 8.33 -10.90 13.50
C CYS A 189 7.69 -10.73 12.11
N THR A 190 6.43 -10.28 12.05
CA THR A 190 5.66 -10.27 10.81
C THR A 190 6.05 -9.12 9.89
N HIS A 191 6.69 -8.06 10.39
CA HIS A 191 7.20 -7.01 9.52
C HIS A 191 8.41 -7.52 8.74
N TYR A 192 9.34 -8.23 9.41
CA TYR A 192 10.46 -8.90 8.74
C TYR A 192 9.98 -9.87 7.68
N THR A 193 9.08 -10.80 8.03
CA THR A 193 8.60 -11.81 7.07
C THR A 193 7.90 -11.19 5.88
N GLN A 194 7.21 -10.04 6.04
CA GLN A 194 6.65 -9.30 4.91
C GLN A 194 7.74 -8.67 4.02
N MET A 195 8.81 -8.10 4.60
CA MET A 195 9.92 -7.55 3.82
C MET A 195 10.56 -8.62 2.93
N VAL A 196 10.71 -9.84 3.46
CA VAL A 196 11.33 -10.98 2.76
C VAL A 196 10.32 -11.93 2.11
N TRP A 197 9.07 -11.51 1.92
CA TRP A 197 8.07 -12.37 1.28
C TRP A 197 8.37 -12.50 -0.22
N ALA A 198 8.71 -13.70 -0.68
CA ALA A 198 9.25 -13.96 -2.02
C ALA A 198 8.37 -13.37 -3.13
N THR A 199 7.07 -13.57 -3.05
CA THR A 199 6.13 -13.15 -4.11
C THR A 199 5.74 -11.68 -4.02
N SER A 200 5.92 -11.00 -2.88
CA SER A 200 5.62 -9.57 -2.75
C SER A 200 6.65 -8.75 -3.51
N ASN A 201 6.38 -8.49 -4.79
CA ASN A 201 7.29 -7.84 -5.73
C ASN A 201 6.93 -6.36 -6.03
N ARG A 202 5.92 -5.82 -5.34
CA ARG A 202 5.53 -4.41 -5.37
C ARG A 202 5.47 -3.86 -3.95
N VAL A 203 6.00 -2.66 -3.75
CA VAL A 203 5.88 -1.90 -2.51
C VAL A 203 5.54 -0.44 -2.80
N GLY A 204 4.72 0.17 -1.96
CA GLY A 204 4.51 1.62 -2.00
C GLY A 204 4.22 2.14 -0.61
N CYS A 205 4.86 3.25 -0.24
CA CYS A 205 4.83 3.79 1.10
C CYS A 205 4.49 5.27 1.15
N ALA A 206 4.06 5.73 2.32
CA ALA A 206 3.87 7.15 2.63
C ALA A 206 4.23 7.43 4.09
N VAL A 207 4.75 8.64 4.35
CA VAL A 207 5.04 9.12 5.70
C VAL A 207 4.14 10.31 6.04
N GLN A 208 3.57 10.29 7.23
CA GLN A 208 2.71 11.34 7.76
C GLN A 208 3.21 11.78 9.13
N THR A 209 3.28 13.09 9.37
CA THR A 209 3.45 13.61 10.73
C THR A 209 2.07 13.84 11.34
N CYS A 210 1.75 13.09 12.39
CA CYS A 210 0.50 13.16 13.12
C CYS A 210 0.65 14.02 14.37
N TYR A 211 -0.17 15.05 14.51
CA TYR A 211 -0.06 15.99 15.64
C TYR A 211 -0.30 15.30 16.99
N ASN A 212 -1.36 14.49 17.07
CA ASN A 212 -1.65 13.57 18.17
C ASN A 212 -2.02 12.21 17.56
N MET A 213 -1.41 11.15 18.06
CA MET A 213 -1.69 9.78 17.64
C MET A 213 -1.69 8.87 18.87
N VAL A 214 -2.73 8.05 19.05
CA VAL A 214 -2.75 7.08 20.14
C VAL A 214 -1.99 5.84 19.70
N VAL A 215 -0.86 5.58 20.36
CA VAL A 215 0.01 4.44 20.08
C VAL A 215 0.16 3.65 21.38
N TRP A 216 -0.23 2.37 21.37
CA TRP A 216 -0.20 1.48 22.54
C TRP A 216 -0.84 2.07 23.80
N GLY A 217 -1.97 2.76 23.65
CA GLY A 217 -2.72 3.36 24.77
C GLY A 217 -2.18 4.70 25.28
N ALA A 218 -1.12 5.26 24.67
CA ALA A 218 -0.57 6.56 25.03
C ALA A 218 -0.66 7.56 23.85
N VAL A 219 -0.86 8.84 24.15
CA VAL A 219 -0.86 9.91 23.13
C VAL A 219 0.58 10.30 22.79
N TRP A 220 0.96 10.07 21.55
CA TRP A 220 2.24 10.48 20.98
C TRP A 220 2.05 11.78 20.21
N ARG A 221 2.75 12.83 20.63
CA ARG A 221 2.72 14.15 19.98
C ARG A 221 3.73 14.19 18.84
N GLN A 222 3.33 14.80 17.71
CA GLN A 222 4.17 14.91 16.51
C GLN A 222 4.78 13.56 16.09
N ALA A 223 3.95 12.52 16.08
CA ALA A 223 4.36 11.18 15.71
C ALA A 223 4.63 11.13 14.20
N THR A 224 5.82 10.68 13.81
CA THR A 224 6.11 10.33 12.42
C THR A 224 5.62 8.91 12.18
N TYR A 225 4.64 8.77 11.28
CA TYR A 225 3.97 7.51 10.95
C TYR A 225 4.28 7.10 9.51
N LEU A 226 4.90 5.94 9.33
CA LEU A 226 5.19 5.32 8.04
C LEU A 226 4.23 4.15 7.80
N VAL A 227 3.58 4.17 6.65
CA VAL A 227 2.75 3.07 6.13
C VAL A 227 3.39 2.56 4.84
N CYS A 228 3.64 1.26 4.75
CA CYS A 228 4.09 0.60 3.52
C CYS A 228 3.12 -0.52 3.14
N ASN A 229 2.59 -0.48 1.93
CA ASN A 229 1.74 -1.53 1.37
C ASN A 229 2.53 -2.42 0.41
N TYR A 230 2.23 -3.72 0.43
CA TYR A 230 2.88 -4.74 -0.40
C TYR A 230 1.87 -5.47 -1.27
N SER A 231 2.26 -5.77 -2.49
CA SER A 231 1.46 -6.60 -3.40
C SER A 231 2.33 -7.58 -4.18
N PRO A 232 1.86 -8.82 -4.40
CA PRO A 232 0.77 -9.49 -3.68
C PRO A 232 1.00 -9.55 -2.17
N LYS A 233 -0.08 -9.77 -1.40
CA LYS A 233 -0.02 -9.93 0.06
C LYS A 233 0.94 -11.05 0.48
N GLY A 234 1.75 -10.77 1.49
CA GLY A 234 2.55 -11.76 2.21
C GLY A 234 1.92 -12.19 3.54
N ASN A 235 2.70 -12.89 4.36
CA ASN A 235 2.31 -13.38 5.69
C ASN A 235 1.04 -14.25 5.66
N TRP A 236 0.92 -15.12 4.66
CA TRP A 236 -0.13 -16.12 4.62
C TRP A 236 0.02 -17.12 5.76
N ILE A 237 -1.08 -17.36 6.49
CA ILE A 237 -1.07 -18.27 7.64
C ILE A 237 -0.78 -19.69 7.16
N GLY A 238 0.33 -20.24 7.62
CA GLY A 238 0.77 -21.58 7.26
C GLY A 238 1.74 -21.65 6.10
N ASP A 239 2.20 -20.50 5.58
CA ASP A 239 3.21 -20.44 4.52
C ASP A 239 4.53 -19.88 5.04
N ALA A 240 5.64 -20.37 4.48
CA ALA A 240 6.96 -19.79 4.69
C ALA A 240 7.13 -18.53 3.82
N PRO A 241 7.96 -17.55 4.23
CA PRO A 241 8.16 -16.33 3.45
C PRO A 241 8.74 -16.55 2.06
N TYR A 242 9.55 -17.59 1.89
CA TYR A 242 10.17 -17.96 0.62
C TYR A 242 10.50 -19.46 0.59
N ARG A 243 10.93 -19.97 -0.56
CA ARG A 243 11.42 -21.35 -0.71
C ARG A 243 12.92 -21.39 -0.49
N VAL A 244 13.38 -22.28 0.39
CA VAL A 244 14.81 -22.49 0.62
C VAL A 244 15.43 -23.15 -0.61
N GLY A 245 16.60 -22.67 -1.03
CA GLY A 245 17.41 -23.31 -2.05
C GLY A 245 18.46 -22.38 -2.65
N VAL A 246 19.14 -22.85 -3.70
CA VAL A 246 20.12 -22.03 -4.43
C VAL A 246 19.41 -20.78 -4.97
N PRO A 247 19.96 -19.57 -4.79
CA PRO A 247 19.36 -18.35 -5.32
C PRO A 247 18.95 -18.48 -6.78
N CYS A 248 17.75 -17.99 -7.09
CA CYS A 248 17.14 -18.02 -8.42
C CYS A 248 16.84 -19.41 -9.02
N SER A 249 17.09 -20.52 -8.31
CA SER A 249 16.82 -21.88 -8.83
C SER A 249 15.34 -22.23 -9.00
N ALA A 250 14.43 -21.41 -8.43
CA ALA A 250 12.99 -21.60 -8.50
C ALA A 250 12.26 -20.29 -8.88
N CYS A 251 12.88 -19.46 -9.72
CA CYS A 251 12.22 -18.26 -10.23
C CYS A 251 10.98 -18.58 -11.06
N PRO A 252 9.90 -17.78 -10.93
CA PRO A 252 8.72 -17.97 -11.76
C PRO A 252 9.03 -17.82 -13.27
N PRO A 253 8.35 -18.55 -14.17
CA PRO A 253 8.68 -18.56 -15.60
C PRO A 253 8.66 -17.19 -16.30
N ASN A 254 7.82 -16.26 -15.83
CA ASN A 254 7.74 -14.90 -16.38
C ASN A 254 9.01 -14.07 -16.19
N TYR A 255 9.96 -14.52 -15.36
CA TYR A 255 11.27 -13.89 -15.21
C TYR A 255 12.29 -14.35 -16.26
N GLY A 256 11.96 -15.35 -17.09
CA GLY A 256 12.82 -15.80 -18.19
C GLY A 256 14.20 -16.30 -17.75
N GLY A 257 14.32 -16.82 -16.52
CA GLY A 257 15.58 -17.30 -15.94
C GLY A 257 16.57 -16.20 -15.53
N SER A 258 16.18 -14.92 -15.59
CA SER A 258 17.05 -13.81 -15.20
C SER A 258 17.25 -13.74 -13.69
N CYS A 259 18.51 -13.65 -13.26
CA CYS A 259 18.91 -13.58 -11.87
C CYS A 259 19.84 -12.39 -11.65
N SER A 260 19.57 -11.56 -10.65
CA SER A 260 20.43 -10.46 -10.25
C SER A 260 20.41 -10.31 -8.74
N ASN A 261 21.59 -10.20 -8.12
CA ASN A 261 21.75 -10.06 -6.67
C ASN A 261 20.89 -11.06 -5.86
N ASN A 262 20.95 -12.35 -6.21
CA ASN A 262 20.18 -13.44 -5.59
C ASN A 262 18.65 -13.34 -5.73
N MET A 263 18.14 -12.53 -6.66
CA MET A 263 16.70 -12.34 -6.88
C MET A 263 16.30 -12.59 -8.33
N CYS A 264 15.07 -13.07 -8.53
CA CYS A 264 14.40 -13.17 -9.81
C CYS A 264 14.17 -11.77 -10.35
N TYR A 265 14.91 -11.40 -11.39
CA TYR A 265 14.92 -10.06 -11.92
C TYR A 265 14.19 -10.06 -13.27
N PRO A 266 13.22 -9.17 -13.52
CA PRO A 266 12.52 -9.18 -14.80
C PRO A 266 13.56 -8.87 -15.91
N GLY A 267 13.74 -9.78 -16.85
CA GLY A 267 14.59 -9.53 -18.01
C GLY A 267 14.15 -8.23 -18.69
N VAL A 268 15.08 -7.29 -18.87
CA VAL A 268 14.81 -6.00 -19.50
C VAL A 268 14.36 -6.21 -20.94
N SER A 269 13.05 -6.13 -21.21
CA SER A 269 12.53 -6.15 -22.58
C SER A 269 12.50 -4.74 -23.21
N THR A 270 12.75 -3.68 -22.45
CA THR A 270 12.96 -2.33 -22.99
C THR A 270 13.87 -1.51 -22.05
N ASN A 271 14.67 -0.60 -22.60
CA ASN A 271 15.51 0.38 -21.86
C ASN A 271 14.70 1.41 -21.05
N HIS A 272 13.44 1.11 -20.72
CA HIS A 272 12.57 1.94 -19.90
C HIS A 272 12.15 1.18 -18.65
N ILE A 273 13.09 1.06 -17.71
CA ILE A 273 12.68 0.98 -16.31
C ILE A 273 12.14 2.39 -16.00
N TYR A 274 10.82 2.53 -16.01
CA TYR A 274 10.15 3.77 -15.60
C TYR A 274 10.42 3.96 -14.13
N TRP A 275 11.58 4.54 -13.83
CA TRP A 275 11.93 4.85 -12.46
C TRP A 275 10.96 5.91 -11.95
N PHE A 276 10.72 7.02 -12.65
CA PHE A 276 9.75 8.04 -12.20
C PHE A 276 9.22 8.85 -13.41
N LYS A 277 7.89 8.89 -13.61
CA LYS A 277 7.20 9.93 -14.39
C LYS A 277 6.15 10.61 -13.50
#